data_AF-A0ABD0MZI2-F1
#
_entry.id   AF-A0ABD0MZI2-F1
#
_cell.length_a   1.000
_cell.length_b   1.000
_cell.length_c   1.000
_cell.angle_alpha   90.00
_cell.angle_beta   90.00
_cell.angle_gamma   90.00
#
_symmetry.space_group_name_H-M   'P 1'
#
loop_
_entity.id
_entity.type
_entity.pdbx_description
1 polymer ?
#
loop_
_entity_poly.entity_id
_entity_poly.type
_entity_poly.pdbx_seq_one_letter_code
_entity_poly.pdbx_strand_id
1 'polypeptide(L)'
;NIIGSGIFISPKGVLEHSGSVGLALLVWMLGGGVAALGSLCYAELGVTIPKSGGDYSYVTEIFGGLVGFLLLWSAVLIMYPTTLAVIALTFSNYVLQPVFPYCVPPYIATRMLSTICI
;
A
#
# COMPACT_ATOMS: atom_id res chain seq x y z
N ASN A 1 -11.61 -1.51 6.39
CA ASN A 1 -10.43 -2.41 6.31
C ASN A 1 -9.16 -1.59 6.18
N ILE A 2 -8.54 -1.22 7.30
CA ILE A 2 -7.31 -0.38 7.32
C ILE A 2 -6.10 -1.13 7.90
N ILE A 3 -6.31 -1.96 8.94
CA ILE A 3 -5.25 -2.81 9.48
C ILE A 3 -5.01 -3.97 8.48
N GLY A 4 -3.78 -4.06 7.97
CA GLY A 4 -3.36 -5.07 7.00
C GLY A 4 -1.90 -5.52 7.20
N SER A 5 -1.37 -6.29 6.25
CA SER A 5 -0.03 -6.89 6.34
C SER A 5 1.14 -5.89 6.25
N GLY A 6 0.86 -4.63 5.87
CA GLY A 6 1.89 -3.59 5.75
C GLY A 6 2.65 -3.32 7.04
N ILE A 7 2.05 -3.56 8.21
CA ILE A 7 2.71 -3.39 9.52
C ILE A 7 3.94 -4.29 9.70
N PHE A 8 4.03 -5.40 8.96
CA PHE A 8 5.17 -6.31 9.03
C PHE A 8 6.37 -5.83 8.20
N ILE A 9 6.15 -4.98 7.19
CA ILE A 9 7.19 -4.56 6.24
C ILE A 9 7.66 -3.13 6.55
N SER A 10 6.71 -2.22 6.75
CA SER A 10 6.95 -0.78 6.84
C SER A 10 7.88 -0.35 7.99
N PRO A 11 7.86 -0.94 9.20
CA PRO A 11 8.72 -0.49 10.30
C PRO A 11 10.21 -0.56 9.98
N LYS A 12 10.66 -1.58 9.23
CA LYS A 12 12.06 -1.71 8.81
C LYS A 12 12.49 -0.52 7.94
N GLY A 13 11.71 -0.20 6.91
CA GLY A 13 12.01 0.92 6.00
C GLY A 13 11.93 2.27 6.70
N VAL A 14 10.94 2.48 7.58
CA VAL A 14 10.82 3.73 8.35
C VAL A 14 12.03 3.93 9.26
N LEU A 15 12.47 2.89 9.96
CA LEU A 15 13.63 2.99 10.85
C LEU A 15 14.93 3.23 10.07
N GLU A 16 15.11 2.53 8.95
CA GLU A 16 16.29 2.67 8.08
C GLU A 16 16.42 4.09 7.52
N HIS A 17 15.32 4.73 7.14
CA HIS A 17 15.34 6.10 6.61
C HIS A 17 15.31 7.20 7.68
N SER A 18 14.79 6.94 8.88
CA SER A 18 14.74 7.93 9.97
C SER A 18 15.98 7.93 10.86
N GLY A 19 16.74 6.83 10.91
CA GLY A 19 17.99 6.70 11.66
C GLY A 19 17.86 6.67 13.18
N SER A 20 16.70 6.99 13.75
CA SER A 20 16.44 6.97 15.20
C SER A 20 15.03 6.47 15.50
N VAL A 21 14.89 5.64 16.54
CA VAL A 21 13.61 5.07 16.97
C VAL A 21 12.60 6.16 17.36
N GLY A 22 13.06 7.24 18.01
CA GLY A 22 12.19 8.36 18.39
C GLY A 22 11.60 9.06 17.16
N LEU A 23 12.42 9.31 16.14
CA LEU A 23 11.97 9.88 14.87
C LEU A 23 11.04 8.92 14.11
N ALA A 24 11.33 7.62 14.10
CA ALA A 24 10.46 6.61 13.48
C ALA A 24 9.04 6.64 14.06
N LEU A 25 8.91 6.72 15.39
CA LEU A 25 7.60 6.81 16.05
C LEU A 25 6.87 8.11 15.73
N LEU A 26 7.58 9.24 15.63
CA LEU A 26 6.98 10.50 15.21
C LEU A 26 6.45 10.43 13.77
N VAL A 27 7.19 9.78 12.85
CA VAL A 27 6.74 9.57 11.46
C VAL A 27 5.44 8.75 11.43
N TRP A 28 5.33 7.69 12.25
CA TRP A 28 4.10 6.90 12.36
C TRP A 28 2.91 7.73 12.88
N MET A 29 3.13 8.55 13.92
CA MET A 29 2.08 9.41 14.47
C MET A 29 1.62 10.46 13.46
N LEU A 30 2.56 11.11 12.76
CA LEU A 30 2.25 12.10 11.72
C LEU A 30 1.52 11.45 10.53
N GLY A 31 1.97 10.27 10.08
CA GLY A 31 1.31 9.52 9.02
C GLY A 31 -0.13 9.16 9.37
N GLY A 32 -0.37 8.72 10.62
CA GLY A 32 -1.72 8.48 11.13
C GLY A 32 -2.59 9.75 11.15
N GLY A 33 -2.03 10.88 11.56
CA GLY A 33 -2.71 12.18 11.54
C GLY A 33 -3.11 12.62 10.13
N VAL A 34 -2.20 12.52 9.16
CA VAL A 34 -2.48 12.84 7.75
C VAL A 34 -3.57 11.93 7.18
N ALA A 35 -3.53 10.63 7.49
CA ALA A 35 -4.55 9.68 7.05
C ALA A 35 -5.94 10.00 7.65
N ALA A 36 -6.00 10.42 8.91
CA ALA A 36 -7.25 10.82 9.56
C ALA A 36 -7.84 12.10 8.94
N LEU A 37 -7.01 13.09 8.62
CA LEU A 37 -7.47 14.30 7.92
C LEU A 37 -7.95 13.98 6.49
N GLY A 38 -7.19 13.14 5.77
CA GLY A 38 -7.58 12.70 4.44
C GLY A 38 -8.90 11.95 4.41
N SER A 39 -9.15 11.07 5.39
CA SER A 39 -10.41 10.30 5.46
C SER A 39 -11.63 11.20 5.70
N LEU A 40 -11.48 12.29 6.46
CA LEU A 40 -12.53 13.30 6.62
C LEU A 40 -12.85 14.00 5.29
N CYS A 41 -11.83 14.39 4.52
CA CYS A 41 -12.05 14.96 3.18
C CYS A 41 -12.77 13.98 2.25
N TYR A 42 -12.40 12.70 2.29
CA TYR A 42 -13.09 11.66 1.51
C TYR A 42 -14.52 11.42 1.99
N ALA A 43 -14.81 11.55 3.29
CA ALA A 43 -16.16 11.46 3.82
C ALA A 43 -17.06 12.58 3.27
N GLU A 44 -16.57 13.82 3.23
CA GLU A 44 -17.27 14.97 2.65
C GLU A 44 -17.55 14.77 1.15
N LEU A 45 -16.57 14.26 0.38
CA LEU A 45 -16.79 13.91 -1.02
C LEU A 45 -17.82 12.79 -1.19
N GLY A 46 -17.81 11.80 -0.31
CA GLY A 46 -18.73 10.67 -0.32
C GLY A 46 -20.19 11.05 -0.10
N VAL A 47 -20.44 12.08 0.72
CA VAL A 47 -21.80 12.62 0.91
C VAL A 47 -22.19 13.62 -0.18
N THR A 48 -21.23 14.36 -0.74
CA THR A 48 -21.48 15.38 -1.78
C THR A 48 -21.75 14.76 -3.15
N ILE A 49 -21.01 13.71 -3.51
CA ILE A 49 -21.12 13.02 -4.81
C ILE A 49 -21.49 11.55 -4.57
N PRO A 50 -22.77 11.24 -4.29
CA PRO A 50 -23.22 9.88 -3.97
C PRO A 50 -23.36 9.01 -5.23
N LYS A 51 -22.27 8.85 -5.99
CA LYS A 51 -22.18 7.98 -7.17
C LYS A 51 -21.29 6.78 -6.86
N SER A 52 -21.65 5.61 -7.38
CA SER A 52 -20.78 4.42 -7.30
C SER A 52 -19.48 4.65 -8.07
N GLY A 53 -18.36 4.14 -7.56
CA GLY A 53 -17.03 4.22 -8.18
C GLY A 53 -15.96 4.97 -7.37
N GLY A 54 -16.32 5.60 -6.25
CA GLY A 54 -15.38 6.23 -5.32
C GLY A 54 -14.49 7.27 -6.00
N ASP A 55 -13.17 7.15 -5.84
CA ASP A 55 -12.13 8.04 -6.38
C ASP A 55 -12.30 8.31 -7.87
N TYR A 56 -12.63 7.29 -8.67
CA TYR A 56 -12.86 7.45 -10.10
C TYR A 56 -14.04 8.39 -10.37
N SER A 57 -15.15 8.21 -9.66
CA SER A 57 -16.35 9.01 -9.84
C SER A 57 -16.15 10.45 -9.37
N TYR A 58 -15.40 10.65 -8.29
CA TYR A 58 -15.04 11.99 -7.81
C TYR A 58 -14.21 12.76 -8.84
N VAL A 59 -13.16 12.14 -9.36
CA VAL A 59 -12.25 12.78 -10.32
C VAL A 59 -12.92 12.99 -11.68
N THR A 60 -13.75 12.05 -12.12
CA THR A 60 -14.49 12.19 -13.38
C THR A 60 -15.52 13.32 -13.33
N GLU A 61 -16.18 13.53 -12.19
CA GLU A 61 -17.16 14.60 -12.03
C GLU A 61 -16.50 15.99 -12.05
N ILE A 62 -15.32 16.12 -11.45
CA ILE A 62 -14.63 17.42 -11.28
C ILE A 62 -13.78 17.78 -12.51
N PHE A 63 -13.04 16.81 -13.05
CA PHE A 63 -12.04 17.03 -14.11
C PHE A 63 -12.41 16.44 -15.47
N GLY A 64 -13.54 15.74 -15.57
CA GLY A 64 -14.05 15.13 -16.80
C GLY A 64 -13.46 13.76 -17.13
N GLY A 65 -13.87 13.22 -18.28
CA GLY A 65 -13.64 11.82 -18.64
C GLY A 65 -12.18 11.42 -18.88
N LEU A 66 -11.34 12.32 -19.41
CA LEU A 66 -9.95 11.98 -19.71
C LEU A 66 -9.13 11.73 -18.44
N VAL A 67 -9.27 12.59 -17.43
CA VAL A 67 -8.54 12.47 -16.16
C VAL A 67 -9.07 11.28 -15.35
N GLY A 68 -10.39 11.06 -15.36
CA GLY A 68 -11.00 9.85 -14.81
C GLY A 68 -10.43 8.57 -15.43
N PHE A 69 -10.32 8.53 -16.77
CA PHE A 69 -9.73 7.38 -17.48
C PHE A 69 -8.27 7.15 -17.08
N LEU A 70 -7.44 8.20 -17.00
CA LEU A 70 -6.04 8.07 -16.59
C LEU A 70 -5.89 7.54 -15.15
N LEU A 71 -6.76 7.98 -14.24
CA LEU A 71 -6.80 7.45 -12.88
C LEU A 71 -7.11 5.95 -12.90
N LEU A 72 -8.16 5.53 -13.61
CA LEU A 72 -8.54 4.12 -13.69
C LEU A 72 -7.47 3.27 -14.37
N TRP A 73 -6.87 3.78 -15.44
CA TRP A 73 -5.78 3.12 -16.16
C TRP A 73 -4.58 2.87 -15.26
N SER A 74 -4.14 3.89 -14.49
CA SER A 74 -3.05 3.75 -13.54
C SER A 74 -3.41 2.82 -12.37
N ALA A 75 -4.66 2.84 -11.91
CA ALA A 75 -5.13 1.97 -10.84
C ALA A 75 -5.03 0.50 -11.25
N VAL A 76 -5.57 0.16 -12.42
CA VAL A 76 -5.64 -1.23 -12.93
C VAL A 76 -4.27 -1.76 -13.32
N LEU A 77 -3.45 -0.97 -14.00
CA LEU A 77 -2.16 -1.46 -14.51
C LEU A 77 -1.02 -1.35 -13.51
N ILE A 78 -1.06 -0.39 -12.60
CA ILE A 78 0.07 -0.09 -11.72
C ILE A 78 -0.29 -0.36 -10.26
N MET A 79 -1.32 0.31 -9.73
CA MET A 79 -1.57 0.29 -8.28
C MET A 79 -1.99 -1.10 -7.77
N TYR A 80 -3.00 -1.72 -8.39
CA TYR A 80 -3.49 -3.03 -7.95
C TYR A 80 -2.44 -4.15 -8.12
N PRO A 81 -1.80 -4.33 -9.29
CA PRO A 81 -0.82 -5.40 -9.47
C PRO A 81 0.40 -5.24 -8.54
N THR A 82 0.87 -3.99 -8.36
CA THR A 82 2.01 -3.72 -7.47
C THR A 82 1.68 -4.06 -6.02
N THR A 83 0.47 -3.71 -5.56
CA THR A 83 0.04 -4.01 -4.19
C THR A 83 -0.01 -5.52 -3.94
N LEU A 84 -0.58 -6.28 -4.88
CA LEU A 84 -0.62 -7.75 -4.80
C LEU A 84 0.80 -8.35 -4.83
N ALA A 85 1.67 -7.84 -5.71
CA ALA A 85 3.05 -8.29 -5.80
C ALA A 85 3.84 -8.06 -4.50
N VAL A 86 3.70 -6.90 -3.87
CA VAL A 86 4.34 -6.60 -2.58
C VAL A 86 3.84 -7.55 -1.48
N ILE A 87 2.54 -7.83 -1.43
CA ILE A 87 1.96 -8.78 -0.47
C ILE A 87 2.51 -10.20 -0.70
N ALA A 88 2.54 -10.68 -1.94
CA ALA A 88 3.05 -12.00 -2.29
C ALA A 88 4.56 -12.16 -2.00
N LEU A 89 5.36 -11.13 -2.27
CA LEU A 89 6.77 -11.11 -1.93
C LEU A 89 6.98 -11.13 -0.42
N THR A 90 6.16 -10.40 0.32
CA THR A 90 6.22 -10.39 1.78
C THR A 90 5.90 -11.76 2.35
N PHE A 91 4.79 -12.35 1.92
CA PHE A 91 4.41 -13.71 2.31
C PHE A 91 5.56 -14.70 2.06
N SER A 92 6.17 -14.65 0.88
CA SER A 92 7.28 -15.54 0.50
C SER A 92 8.50 -15.36 1.40
N ASN A 93 8.87 -14.13 1.75
CA ASN A 93 9.98 -13.88 2.67
C ASN A 93 9.69 -14.42 4.08
N TYR A 94 8.47 -14.20 4.59
CA TYR A 94 8.08 -14.67 5.92
C TYR A 94 8.01 -16.20 6.01
N VAL A 95 7.56 -16.88 4.95
CA VAL A 95 7.50 -18.36 4.90
C VAL A 95 8.88 -19.00 4.75
N LEU A 96 9.80 -18.36 4.04
CA LEU A 96 11.16 -18.88 3.85
C LEU A 96 12.09 -18.59 5.03
N GLN A 97 11.79 -17.58 5.85
CA GLN A 97 12.63 -17.19 7.00
C GLN A 97 12.92 -18.34 7.99
N PRO A 98 11.95 -19.22 8.36
CA PRO A 98 12.24 -20.37 9.23
C PRO A 98 13.13 -21.44 8.60
N VAL A 99 13.10 -21.58 7.26
CA VAL A 99 13.93 -22.53 6.51
C VAL A 99 15.38 -22.04 6.42
N PHE A 100 15.56 -20.72 6.38
CA PHE A 100 16.86 -20.04 6.32
C PHE A 100 17.06 -19.13 7.54
N PRO A 101 17.21 -19.69 8.76
CA PRO A 101 17.18 -18.89 10.00
C PRO A 101 18.35 -17.93 10.16
N TYR A 102 19.52 -18.25 9.59
CA TYR A 102 20.76 -17.49 9.76
C TYR A 102 21.22 -16.77 8.47
N CYS A 103 20.49 -16.90 7.37
CA CYS A 103 20.86 -16.33 6.09
C CYS A 103 19.65 -15.70 5.40
N VAL A 104 19.91 -14.75 4.50
CA VAL A 104 18.85 -14.15 3.69
C VAL A 104 18.35 -15.21 2.71
N PRO A 105 17.03 -15.46 2.61
CA PRO A 105 16.49 -16.45 1.68
C PRO A 105 16.93 -16.11 0.24
N PRO A 106 17.31 -17.12 -0.57
CA PRO A 106 17.85 -16.88 -1.89
C PRO A 106 16.82 -16.20 -2.79
N TYR A 107 17.24 -15.14 -3.48
CA TYR A 107 16.37 -14.27 -4.29
C TYR A 107 15.49 -15.04 -5.29
N ILE A 108 16.03 -16.09 -5.91
CA ILE A 108 15.32 -16.94 -6.87
C ILE A 108 14.17 -17.69 -6.19
N ALA A 109 14.40 -18.24 -4.99
CA ALA A 109 13.37 -18.99 -4.26
C ALA A 109 12.22 -18.07 -3.83
N THR A 110 12.54 -16.88 -3.31
CA THR A 110 11.54 -15.88 -2.93
C THR A 110 10.70 -15.45 -4.12
N ARG A 111 11.32 -15.22 -5.29
CA ARG A 111 10.59 -14.84 -6.52
C ARG A 111 9.72 -15.95 -7.06
N MET A 112 10.23 -17.18 -7.13
CA MET A 112 9.44 -18.32 -7.61
C MET A 112 8.21 -18.55 -6.73
N LEU A 113 8.38 -18.55 -5.41
CA LEU A 113 7.26 -18.67 -4.48
C LEU A 113 6.26 -17.51 -4.64
N SER A 114 6.75 -16.28 -4.75
CA SER A 114 5.86 -15.11 -4.92
C SER A 114 5.09 -15.14 -6.23
N THR A 115 5.68 -15.67 -7.31
CA THR A 115 5.03 -15.76 -8.62
C THR A 115 3.95 -16.84 -8.64
N ILE A 116 4.12 -17.91 -7.85
CA ILE A 116 3.10 -18.97 -7.69
C ILE A 116 1.92 -18.48 -6.84
N CYS A 117 2.16 -17.54 -5.92
CA CYS A 117 1.14 -17.01 -5.02
C CYS A 117 0.27 -15.88 -5.60
N ILE A 118 0.65 -15.31 -6.76
CA ILE A 118 -0.13 -14.30 -7.50
C ILE A 118 -1.03 -15.01 -8.50
#